data_AF-A0A7X2MUC6-F1
#
_entry.id   AF-A0A7X2MUC6-F1
#
_cell.length_a   1.000
_cell.length_b   1.000
_cell.length_c   1.000
_cell.angle_alpha   90.00
_cell.angle_beta   90.00
_cell.angle_gamma   90.00
#
_symmetry.space_group_name_H-M   'P 1'
#
loop_
_entity.id
_entity.type
_entity.pdbx_description
1 polymer ?
#
loop_
_entity_poly.entity_id
_entity_poly.type
_entity_poly.pdbx_seq_one_letter_code
_entity_poly.pdbx_strand_id
1 'polypeptide(L)'
;KHWGFTAWSQFNAALWQEVKTEAQNRARTGTAATQARFFGYDNNGRVLEWAQANARRAGVFELFTFGQQDLLKLTNPVDPAVHGT
;
A
#
# COMPACT_ATOMS: atom_id res chain seq x y z
N LYS A 1 0.72 5.72 18.31
CA LYS A 1 1.95 5.16 17.69
C LYS A 1 3.13 5.55 18.59
N HIS A 2 4.00 4.61 18.95
CA HIS A 2 5.17 4.84 19.80
C HIS A 2 6.41 4.20 19.17
N TRP A 3 7.59 4.74 19.45
CA TRP A 3 8.86 4.24 18.94
C TRP A 3 9.83 4.09 20.10
N GLY A 4 10.71 3.09 20.06
CA GLY A 4 11.64 2.82 21.18
C GLY A 4 12.54 4.00 21.55
N PHE A 5 12.88 4.85 20.56
CA PHE A 5 13.70 6.04 20.77
C PHE A 5 12.97 7.20 21.46
N THR A 6 11.64 7.19 21.62
CA THR A 6 10.92 8.33 22.23
C THR A 6 11.14 8.47 23.73
N ALA A 7 11.65 7.42 24.40
CA ALA A 7 11.99 7.44 25.83
C ALA A 7 13.48 7.70 26.09
N TRP A 8 14.28 7.86 25.03
CA TRP A 8 15.72 8.10 25.14
C TRP A 8 15.99 9.59 25.43
N SER A 9 16.95 9.86 26.33
CA SER A 9 17.24 11.22 26.80
C SER A 9 17.74 12.17 25.70
N GLN A 10 18.37 11.66 24.64
CA GLN A 10 18.83 12.47 23.50
C GLN A 10 17.82 12.46 22.34
N PHE A 11 16.59 12.00 22.58
CA PHE A 11 15.55 12.05 21.58
C PHE A 11 15.29 13.48 21.11
N ASN A 12 15.52 13.73 19.82
CA ASN A 12 15.22 15.02 19.20
C ASN A 12 13.80 15.01 18.61
N ALA A 13 12.84 15.54 19.38
CA ALA A 13 11.45 15.59 18.98
C ALA A 13 11.19 16.47 17.74
N ALA A 14 11.95 17.56 17.57
CA ALA A 14 11.81 18.46 16.43
C ALA A 14 12.24 17.78 15.13
N LEU A 15 13.43 17.16 15.13
CA LEU A 15 13.92 16.37 14.00
C LEU A 15 12.96 15.22 13.67
N TRP A 16 12.44 14.53 14.68
CA TRP A 16 11.47 13.46 14.45
C TRP A 16 10.17 13.97 13.83
N GLN A 17 9.70 15.16 14.22
CA GLN A 17 8.52 15.76 13.62
C GLN A 17 8.75 16.15 12.16
N GLU A 18 9.94 16.68 11.83
CA GLU A 18 10.34 16.99 10.46
C GLU A 18 10.33 15.74 9.57
N VAL A 19 11.04 14.69 9.98
CA VAL A 19 11.14 13.42 9.24
C VAL A 19 9.76 12.78 9.03
N LYS A 20 8.90 12.79 10.05
CA LYS A 20 7.52 12.28 9.91
C LYS A 20 6.71 13.09 8.90
N THR A 21 6.81 14.42 8.96
CA THR A 21 6.07 15.31 8.06
C THR A 21 6.50 15.11 6.61
N GLU A 22 7.81 15.04 6.37
CA GLU A 22 8.38 14.75 5.06
C GLU A 22 7.87 13.40 4.53
N ALA A 23 7.96 12.34 5.34
CA ALA A 23 7.51 11.01 4.96
C ALA A 23 6.01 10.95 4.64
N GLN A 24 5.17 11.65 5.42
CA GLN A 24 3.73 11.74 5.17
C GLN A 24 3.42 12.47 3.86
N ASN A 25 4.11 13.59 3.59
CA ASN A 25 3.94 14.34 2.35
C ASN A 25 4.38 13.51 1.15
N ARG A 26 5.53 12.82 1.24
CA ARG A 26 6.03 11.92 0.19
C ARG A 26 5.07 10.77 -0.08
N ALA A 27 4.53 10.13 0.95
CA ALA A 27 3.55 9.07 0.80
C ALA A 27 2.29 9.57 0.09
N ARG A 28 1.72 10.71 0.54
CA ARG A 28 0.53 11.30 -0.08
C ARG A 28 0.74 11.65 -1.54
N THR A 29 1.84 12.34 -1.86
CA THR A 29 2.16 12.74 -3.24
C THR A 29 2.42 11.52 -4.11
N GLY A 30 3.21 10.55 -3.63
CA GLY A 30 3.53 9.34 -4.37
C GLY A 30 2.29 8.51 -4.67
N THR A 31 1.45 8.25 -3.66
CA THR A 31 0.20 7.49 -3.85
C THR A 31 -0.75 8.20 -4.80
N ALA A 32 -0.90 9.53 -4.71
CA ALA A 32 -1.76 10.29 -5.62
C ALA A 32 -1.24 10.34 -7.06
N ALA A 33 0.09 10.34 -7.26
CA ALA A 33 0.71 10.36 -8.58
C ALA A 33 0.89 8.97 -9.20
N THR A 34 0.63 7.90 -8.44
CA THR A 34 0.86 6.53 -8.92
C THR A 34 -0.14 6.16 -10.01
N GLN A 35 0.36 5.90 -11.21
CA GLN A 35 -0.44 5.38 -12.34
C GLN A 35 -0.47 3.85 -12.39
N ALA A 36 0.52 3.19 -11.77
CA ALA A 36 0.58 1.74 -11.68
C ALA A 36 -0.65 1.19 -10.94
N ARG A 37 -1.17 0.06 -11.42
CA ARG A 37 -2.29 -0.67 -10.82
C ARG A 37 -1.81 -2.03 -10.34
N PHE A 38 -2.28 -2.42 -9.17
CA PHE A 38 -1.94 -3.69 -8.55
C PHE A 38 -3.16 -4.62 -8.55
N PHE A 39 -2.95 -5.89 -8.83
CA PHE A 39 -4.03 -6.89 -8.89
C PHE A 39 -3.68 -8.05 -7.96
N GLY A 40 -4.60 -8.40 -7.06
CA GLY A 40 -4.43 -9.48 -6.09
C GLY A 40 -5.57 -10.49 -6.17
N TYR A 41 -5.24 -11.73 -6.50
CA TYR A 41 -6.21 -12.82 -6.60
C TYR A 41 -5.89 -13.94 -5.62
N ASP A 42 -6.94 -14.50 -5.02
CA ASP A 42 -6.84 -15.68 -4.16
C ASP A 42 -8.12 -16.52 -4.30
N ASN A 43 -8.04 -17.84 -4.12
CA ASN A 43 -9.22 -18.69 -4.17
C ASN A 43 -10.05 -18.60 -2.87
N ASN A 44 -9.46 -18.11 -1.79
CA ASN A 44 -10.05 -18.02 -0.46
C ASN A 44 -10.50 -16.59 -0.15
N GLY A 45 -11.82 -16.36 -0.15
CA GLY A 45 -12.42 -15.05 0.14
C GLY A 45 -11.99 -14.44 1.48
N ARG A 46 -11.71 -15.27 2.51
CA ARG A 46 -11.28 -14.77 3.83
C ARG A 46 -9.89 -14.13 3.79
N VAL A 47 -8.98 -14.64 2.96
CA VAL A 47 -7.65 -14.05 2.76
C VAL A 47 -7.79 -12.69 2.08
N LEU A 48 -8.71 -12.58 1.11
CA LEU A 48 -8.98 -11.31 0.43
C LEU A 48 -9.57 -10.26 1.36
N GLU A 49 -10.47 -10.64 2.27
CA GLU A 49 -10.98 -9.71 3.30
C GLU A 49 -9.83 -9.12 4.13
N TRP A 50 -8.89 -9.96 4.56
CA TRP A 50 -7.71 -9.50 5.29
C TRP A 50 -6.79 -8.64 4.43
N ALA A 51 -6.58 -9.01 3.17
CA ALA A 51 -5.76 -8.23 2.24
C ALA A 51 -6.35 -6.83 2.01
N GLN A 52 -7.66 -6.74 1.81
CA GLN A 52 -8.39 -5.48 1.67
C GLN A 52 -8.28 -4.63 2.94
N ALA A 53 -8.51 -5.23 4.12
CA ALA A 53 -8.37 -4.53 5.40
C ALA A 53 -6.92 -4.04 5.63
N ASN A 54 -5.92 -4.84 5.26
CA ASN A 54 -4.51 -4.47 5.35
C ASN A 54 -4.17 -3.30 4.43
N ALA A 55 -4.61 -3.35 3.17
CA ALA A 55 -4.38 -2.28 2.20
C ALA A 55 -5.06 -0.97 2.62
N ARG A 56 -6.24 -1.04 3.24
CA ARG A 56 -6.91 0.14 3.84
C ARG A 56 -6.11 0.73 5.00
N ARG A 57 -5.63 -0.11 5.93
CA ARG A 57 -4.77 0.35 7.04
C ARG A 57 -3.44 0.93 6.57
N ALA A 58 -2.91 0.42 5.46
CA ALA A 58 -1.70 0.92 4.82
C ALA A 58 -1.94 2.20 3.98
N GLY A 59 -3.19 2.58 3.72
CA GLY A 59 -3.54 3.77 2.93
C GLY A 59 -3.34 3.62 1.43
N VAL A 60 -3.25 2.38 0.93
CA VAL A 60 -2.98 2.08 -0.50
C VAL A 60 -4.10 1.29 -1.17
N PHE A 61 -5.23 1.07 -0.48
CA PHE A 61 -6.36 0.27 -0.98
C PHE A 61 -6.79 0.66 -2.39
N GLU A 62 -6.90 1.96 -2.66
CA GLU A 62 -7.34 2.49 -3.95
C GLU A 62 -6.42 2.13 -5.12
N LEU A 63 -5.17 1.72 -4.87
CA LEU A 63 -4.22 1.28 -5.91
C LEU A 63 -4.40 -0.19 -6.31
N PHE A 64 -5.13 -0.97 -5.50
CA PHE A 64 -5.30 -2.41 -5.69
C PHE A 64 -6.69 -2.77 -6.20
N THR A 65 -6.75 -3.80 -7.02
CA THR A 65 -7.97 -4.53 -7.35
C THR A 65 -7.83 -5.93 -6.79
N PHE A 66 -8.78 -6.33 -5.93
CA PHE A 66 -8.82 -7.67 -5.35
C PHE A 66 -9.93 -8.49 -5.99
N GLY A 67 -9.69 -9.77 -6.27
CA GLY A 67 -10.69 -10.66 -6.86
C GLY A 67 -10.55 -12.09 -6.34
N GLN A 68 -11.68 -12.74 -6.03
CA GLN A 68 -11.65 -14.16 -5.71
C GLN A 68 -11.60 -14.97 -7.00
N GLN A 69 -10.53 -15.73 -7.21
CA GLN A 69 -10.30 -16.45 -8.46
C GLN A 69 -9.43 -17.69 -8.25
N ASP A 70 -9.74 -18.73 -9.02
CA ASP A 70 -8.84 -19.87 -9.20
C ASP A 70 -7.65 -19.43 -10.07
N LEU A 71 -6.43 -19.60 -9.54
CA LEU A 71 -5.21 -19.22 -10.22
C LEU A 71 -4.98 -19.99 -11.54
N LEU A 72 -5.56 -21.19 -11.70
CA LEU A 72 -5.52 -21.92 -12.96
C LEU A 72 -6.31 -21.22 -14.08
N LYS A 73 -7.18 -20.28 -13.74
CA LYS A 73 -7.97 -19.46 -14.67
C LYS A 73 -7.48 -18.02 -14.73
N LEU A 74 -6.29 -17.72 -14.21
CA LEU A 74 -5.77 -16.36 -14.19
C LEU A 74 -5.59 -15.82 -15.62
N THR A 75 -6.15 -14.64 -15.88
CA THR A 75 -6.02 -13.92 -17.15
C THR A 75 -5.37 -12.57 -16.90
N ASN A 76 -4.71 -12.03 -17.93
CA ASN A 76 -4.21 -10.66 -17.87
C ASN A 76 -5.39 -9.68 -17.73
N PRO A 77 -5.48 -8.87 -16.64
CA PRO A 77 -6.58 -7.93 -16.46
C PRO A 77 -6.40 -6.63 -17.24
N VAL A 78 -5.24 -6.41 -17.85
CA VAL A 78 -4.98 -5.26 -18.73
C VAL A 78 -4.90 -5.70 -20.19
N ASP A 79 -5.24 -4.79 -21.10
CA ASP A 79 -5.12 -5.03 -22.53
C ASP A 79 -3.66 -5.41 -22.87
N PRO A 80 -3.41 -6.55 -23.54
CA PRO A 80 -2.08 -6.98 -23.96
C PRO A 80 -1.34 -5.96 -24.83
N ALA A 81 -2.05 -5.06 -25.52
CA ALA A 81 -1.46 -3.98 -26.31
C ALA A 81 -0.86 -2.85 -25.45
N VAL A 82 -1.21 -2.80 -24.16
CA VAL A 82 -0.63 -1.86 -23.19
C VAL A 82 0.62 -2.49 -22.61
N HIS A 83 1.78 -2.06 -23.10
CA HIS A 83 3.07 -2.39 -22.51
C HIS A 83 3.43 -1.36 -21.43
N GLY A 84 3.94 -1.83 -20.28
CA GLY A 84 4.37 -0.97 -19.19
C GLY A 84 5.46 0.01 -19.63
N THR A 85 5.41 1.24 -19.11
CA THR A 85 6.43 2.29 -19.28
C THR A 85 7.74 1.94 -18.63
#